data_AF-A0A958Y5C6-F1
#
_entry.id   AF-A0A958Y5C6-F1
#
_cell.length_a   1.000
_cell.length_b   1.000
_cell.length_c   1.000
_cell.angle_alpha   90.00
_cell.angle_beta   90.00
_cell.angle_gamma   90.00
#
_symmetry.space_group_name_H-M   'P 1'
#
loop_
_entity.id
_entity.type
_entity.pdbx_description
1 polymer ?
#
loop_
_entity_poly.entity_id
_entity_poly.type
_entity_poly.pdbx_seq_one_letter_code
_entity_poly.pdbx_strand_id
1 'polypeptide(L)' 'LTSYYNMLQSYSYDERITKLDLNQDRADVIIPATRIYLSAMKWSGAKDIIVPKIGLADGIVKSIYFDTVSSNTQ' A
#
# COMPACT_ATOMS: atom_id res chain seq x y z
N LEU A 1 2.27 -0.23 13.36
CA LEU A 1 1.10 -0.53 12.50
C LEU A 1 -0.16 -0.88 13.30
N THR A 2 -0.08 -1.70 14.36
CA THR A 2 -1.25 -2.09 15.18
C THR A 2 -2.00 -0.91 15.81
N SER A 3 -1.28 0.09 16.33
CA SER A 3 -1.91 1.33 16.86
C SER A 3 -2.73 2.07 15.80
N TYR A 4 -2.21 2.17 14.59
CA TYR A 4 -2.89 2.79 13.45
C TYR A 4 -4.14 2.03 13.03
N TYR A 5 -4.08 0.69 13.02
CA TYR A 5 -5.25 -0.14 12.75
C TYR A 5 -6.37 0.12 13.76
N ASN A 6 -6.04 0.15 15.05
CA ASN A 6 -7.01 0.42 16.11
C ASN A 6 -7.61 1.83 15.98
N MET A 7 -6.78 2.82 15.63
CA MET A 7 -7.23 4.19 15.34
C MET A 7 -8.22 4.21 14.17
N LEU A 8 -7.90 3.54 13.05
CA LEU A 8 -8.80 3.43 11.90
C LEU A 8 -10.13 2.75 12.25
N GLN A 9 -10.10 1.73 13.12
CA GLN A 9 -11.30 1.05 13.62
C GLN A 9 -12.16 1.92 14.54
N SER A 10 -11.55 2.84 15.30
CA SER A 10 -12.30 3.74 16.17
C SER A 10 -13.13 4.79 15.42
N TYR A 11 -12.81 5.06 14.16
CA TYR A 11 -13.58 5.97 13.31
C TYR A 11 -14.69 5.24 12.56
N SER A 12 -15.85 5.88 12.49
CA SER A 12 -16.92 5.49 11.56
C SER A 12 -16.47 5.70 10.11
N TYR A 13 -17.24 5.16 9.16
CA TYR A 13 -16.98 5.37 7.73
C TYR A 13 -16.96 6.86 7.36
N ASP A 14 -17.96 7.64 7.79
CA ASP A 14 -18.04 9.07 7.51
C ASP A 14 -16.92 9.85 8.19
N GLU A 15 -16.50 9.43 9.38
CA GLU A 15 -15.36 10.03 10.07
C GLU A 15 -14.03 9.74 9.37
N ARG A 16 -13.87 8.57 8.76
CA ARG A 16 -12.69 8.27 7.94
C ARG A 16 -12.62 9.20 6.73
N ILE A 17 -13.75 9.56 6.14
CA ILE A 17 -13.79 10.51 5.03
C ILE A 17 -13.49 11.93 5.54
N THR A 18 -14.23 12.38 6.55
CA THR A 18 -14.21 13.79 6.98
C THR A 18 -13.02 14.16 7.86
N LYS A 19 -12.60 13.27 8.78
CA LYS A 19 -11.49 13.53 9.73
C LYS A 19 -10.14 13.06 9.21
N LEU A 20 -10.10 12.02 8.37
CA LEU A 20 -8.85 11.48 7.81
C LEU A 20 -8.64 11.85 6.33
N ASP A 21 -9.57 12.61 5.74
CA ASP A 21 -9.52 13.06 4.34
C ASP A 21 -9.35 11.89 3.34
N LEU A 22 -9.97 10.74 3.65
CA LEU A 22 -9.94 9.58 2.77
C LEU A 22 -11.02 9.73 1.69
N ASN A 23 -10.65 9.46 0.45
CA ASN A 23 -11.63 9.26 -0.61
C ASN A 23 -12.60 8.12 -0.23
N GLN A 24 -13.85 8.23 -0.67
CA GLN A 24 -14.94 7.32 -0.35
C GLN A 24 -14.56 5.84 -0.55
N ASP A 25 -14.03 5.51 -1.73
CA ASP A 25 -13.60 4.14 -2.06
C ASP A 25 -12.48 3.63 -1.13
N ARG A 26 -11.63 4.54 -0.64
CA ARG A 26 -10.54 4.20 0.28
C ARG A 26 -11.04 4.01 1.70
N ALA A 27 -11.98 4.84 2.16
CA ALA A 27 -12.55 4.75 3.50
C ALA A 27 -13.26 3.41 3.75
N ASP A 28 -13.84 2.83 2.70
CA ASP A 28 -14.47 1.50 2.72
C ASP A 28 -13.43 0.38 2.91
N VAL A 29 -12.32 0.43 2.16
CA VAL A 29 -11.35 -0.69 2.10
C VAL A 29 -10.15 -0.55 3.05
N ILE A 30 -9.95 0.60 3.70
CA ILE A 30 -8.72 0.87 4.48
C ILE A 30 -8.54 -0.10 5.66
N ILE A 31 -9.62 -0.50 6.33
CA ILE A 31 -9.58 -1.45 7.45
C ILE A 31 -9.14 -2.85 7.00
N PRO A 32 -9.83 -3.50 6.05
CA PRO A 32 -9.39 -4.82 5.58
C PRO A 32 -7.99 -4.78 4.96
N ALA A 33 -7.63 -3.71 4.25
CA ALA A 33 -6.27 -3.54 3.70
C ALA A 33 -5.21 -3.51 4.81
N THR A 34 -5.41 -2.72 5.87
CA THR A 34 -4.46 -2.63 6.98
C THR A 34 -4.29 -3.98 7.69
N ARG A 35 -5.35 -4.78 7.77
CA ARG A 35 -5.30 -6.14 8.33
C ARG A 35 -4.38 -7.07 7.51
N ILE A 36 -4.35 -6.94 6.19
CA ILE A 36 -3.45 -7.72 5.32
C ILE A 36 -1.99 -7.40 5.68
N TYR A 37 -1.64 -6.13 5.82
CA TYR A 37 -0.28 -5.71 6.19
C TYR A 37 0.12 -6.24 7.58
N LEU A 38 -0.79 -6.20 8.56
CA LEU A 38 -0.55 -6.76 9.90
C LEU A 38 -0.31 -8.27 9.86
N SER A 39 -1.11 -9.00 9.08
CA SER A 39 -0.94 -10.45 8.90
C SER A 39 0.40 -10.78 8.22
N ALA A 40 0.75 -10.07 7.15
CA ALA A 40 2.02 -10.26 6.45
C ALA A 40 3.23 -10.04 7.38
N MET A 41 3.19 -8.99 8.21
CA MET A 41 4.21 -8.71 9.22
C MET A 41 4.32 -9.80 10.27
N LYS A 42 3.17 -10.27 10.77
CA LYS A 42 3.13 -11.34 11.77
C LYS A 42 3.74 -12.63 11.22
N TRP A 43 3.43 -12.97 9.96
CA TRP A 43 3.94 -14.20 9.34
C TRP A 43 5.41 -14.11 8.94
N SER A 44 5.87 -12.94 8.51
CA SER A 44 7.29 -12.75 8.17
C SER A 44 8.19 -12.60 9.39
N GLY A 45 7.63 -12.25 10.56
CA GLY A 45 8.41 -11.89 11.75
C GLY A 45 9.16 -10.55 11.61
N ALA A 46 8.83 -9.75 10.58
CA ALA A 46 9.48 -8.48 10.34
C ALA A 46 9.05 -7.42 11.36
N LYS A 47 9.99 -6.57 11.76
CA LYS A 47 9.73 -5.43 12.64
C LYS A 47 9.28 -4.19 11.86
N ASP A 48 9.80 -4.03 10.64
CA ASP A 48 9.57 -2.87 9.78
C ASP A 48 9.18 -3.27 8.36
N ILE A 49 8.39 -2.43 7.69
CA ILE A 49 8.09 -2.51 6.27
C ILE A 49 8.62 -1.25 5.60
N ILE A 50 9.36 -1.42 4.51
CA ILE A 50 9.79 -0.31 3.66
C ILE A 50 8.77 -0.18 2.52
N VAL A 51 8.10 0.96 2.44
CA VAL A 51 7.14 1.26 1.37
C VAL A 51 7.83 2.10 0.29
N PRO A 52 8.13 1.53 -0.89
CA PRO A 52 8.72 2.29 -1.98
C PRO A 52 7.70 3.27 -2.58
N LYS A 53 8.18 4.40 -3.09
CA LYS A 53 7.36 5.39 -3.81
C LYS A 53 7.09 5.02 -5.27
N ILE A 54 7.47 3.81 -5.69
CA ILE A 54 7.25 3.28 -7.05
C ILE A 54 6.30 2.09 -6.98
N GLY A 55 5.43 1.97 -7.96
CA GLY A 55 4.42 0.92 -8.04
C GLY A 55 4.68 -0.08 -9.16
N LEU A 56 3.71 -0.99 -9.34
CA LEU A 56 3.74 -2.00 -10.40
C LEU A 56 3.83 -1.37 -11.79
N ALA A 57 3.06 -0.31 -12.06
CA ALA A 57 3.07 0.37 -13.34
C ALA A 57 4.46 0.91 -13.69
N ASP A 58 5.14 1.55 -12.73
CA ASP A 58 6.53 2.02 -12.91
C ASP A 58 7.48 0.86 -13.21
N GLY A 59 7.29 -0.28 -12.52
CA GLY A 59 8.06 -1.50 -12.75
C GLY A 59 7.90 -2.05 -14.16
N ILE A 60 6.66 -2.11 -14.67
CA ILE A 60 6.35 -2.59 -16.03
C ILE A 60 6.99 -1.66 -17.08
N VAL A 61 6.81 -0.34 -16.93
CA VAL A 61 7.41 0.65 -17.86
C VAL A 61 8.93 0.52 -17.87
N LYS A 62 9.57 0.41 -16.70
CA LYS A 62 11.02 0.22 -16.61
C LYS A 62 11.47 -1.10 -17.24
N SER A 63 10.75 -2.19 -17.01
CA SER A 63 11.08 -3.50 -17.61
C SER A 63 11.12 -3.41 -19.13
N ILE A 64 10.04 -2.88 -19.74
CA ILE A 64 9.94 -2.72 -21.19
C ILE A 64 11.06 -1.82 -21.73
N TYR A 65 11.37 -0.73 -21.02
CA TYR A 65 12.47 0.16 -21.39
C TYR A 65 13.81 -0.57 -21.38
N PHE A 66 14.14 -1.29 -20.30
CA PHE A 66 15.41 -2.01 -20.21
C PHE A 66 15.51 -3.13 -21.25
N ASP A 67 14.43 -3.85 -21.54
CA ASP A 67 14.40 -4.89 -22.56
C ASP A 67 14.65 -4.30 -23.96
N THR A 68 14.03 -3.16 -24.27
CA THR A 68 14.16 -2.49 -25.59
C THR A 68 15.53 -1.83 -25.78
N VAL A 69 16.08 -1.19 -24.74
CA VAL A 69 17.38 -0.51 -24.84
C VAL A 69 18.54 -1.51 -24.80
N SER A 70 18.44 -2.58 -24.01
CA SER A 70 19.48 -3.63 -23.95
C SER A 70 19.57 -4.45 -25.24
N SER A 71 18.47 -4.56 -25.99
CA SER A 71 18.43 -5.22 -27.30
C SER A 71 18.98 -4.35 -28.44
N ASN A 72 18.92 -3.02 -28.33
CA ASN A 72 19.45 -2.08 -29.33
C ASN A 72 20.93 -1.70 -29.15
N THR A 73 21.60 -2.21 -28.11
CA THR A 73 23.01 -1.89 -27.81
C THR A 73 23.95 -3.09 -28.06
N GLN A 74 23.48 -4.14 -28.75
CA GLN A 74 24.31 -5.24 -29.27
C GLN A 74 24.53 -5.11 -30.77
#